data_AF-W9SPZ2-F1
#
_entry.id   AF-W9SPZ2-F1
#
_cell.length_a   1.000
_cell.length_b   1.000
_cell.length_c   1.000
_cell.angle_alpha   90.00
_cell.angle_beta   90.00
_cell.angle_gamma   90.00
#
_symmetry.space_group_name_H-M   'P 1'
#
loop_
_entity.id
_entity.type
_entity.pdbx_description
1 polymer ?
#
loop_
_entity_poly.entity_id
_entity_poly.type
_entity_poly.pdbx_seq_one_letter_code
_entity_poly.pdbx_strand_id
1 'polypeptide(L)'
;MGLNLSKNQLTGPIPQERQFSTFLNSSFEGNLGLCGPPLSRYHSQESESGYGFGFGWKAVAIGYGCGLVIGLITGYVVISRRPNWLVRTFGGFILR
;
A
#
# COMPACT_ATOMS: atom_id res chain seq x y z
N MET A 1 13.75 -45.04 0.21
CA MET A 1 13.53 -44.16 -0.96
C MET A 1 13.39 -42.74 -0.44
N GLY A 2 14.34 -41.86 -0.74
CA GLY A 2 14.29 -40.47 -0.32
C GLY A 2 14.18 -39.58 -1.55
N LEU A 3 13.24 -38.64 -1.55
CA LEU A 3 13.13 -37.60 -2.56
C LEU A 3 13.90 -36.38 -2.07
N ASN A 4 14.83 -35.87 -2.88
CA ASN A 4 15.57 -34.64 -2.61
C ASN A 4 15.22 -33.62 -3.70
N LEU A 5 14.52 -32.56 -3.31
CA LEU A 5 14.12 -31.45 -4.15
C LEU A 5 14.82 -30.15 -3.75
N SER A 6 15.91 -30.25 -2.97
CA SER A 6 16.64 -29.07 -2.49
C SER A 6 17.27 -28.30 -3.66
N LYS A 7 17.51 -27.00 -3.46
CA LYS A 7 18.19 -26.10 -4.39
C LYS A 7 17.59 -26.07 -5.80
N ASN A 8 16.27 -26.15 -5.89
CA ASN A 8 15.53 -25.92 -7.13
C ASN A 8 14.78 -24.59 -7.08
N GLN A 9 14.02 -24.29 -8.13
CA GLN A 9 13.19 -23.08 -8.24
C GLN A 9 11.70 -23.41 -8.08
N LEU A 10 11.37 -24.42 -7.26
CA LEU A 10 9.98 -24.81 -7.02
C LEU A 10 9.24 -23.68 -6.28
N THR A 11 7.98 -23.47 -6.64
CA THR A 11 7.13 -22.40 -6.13
C THR A 11 5.74 -22.95 -5.82
N GLY A 12 5.08 -22.39 -4.81
CA GLY A 12 3.73 -22.76 -4.39
C GLY A 12 3.68 -23.66 -3.15
N PRO A 13 2.46 -24.10 -2.75
CA PRO A 13 2.27 -24.89 -1.57
C PRO A 13 2.81 -26.32 -1.74
N ILE A 14 3.49 -26.84 -0.72
CA ILE A 14 3.89 -28.25 -0.68
C ILE A 14 2.60 -29.10 -0.54
N PRO A 15 2.32 -30.04 -1.47
CA PRO A 15 1.16 -30.90 -1.40
C PRO A 15 1.21 -31.76 -0.11
N GLN A 16 0.13 -31.77 0.66
CA GLN A 16 0.06 -32.44 1.97
C GLN A 16 -0.24 -33.94 1.90
N GLU A 17 0.06 -34.58 0.76
CA GLU A 17 -0.05 -36.03 0.64
C GLU A 17 0.92 -36.73 1.61
N ARG A 18 0.56 -37.93 2.10
CA ARG A 18 1.35 -38.68 3.10
C ARG A 18 2.80 -38.95 2.68
N GLN A 19 3.04 -38.99 1.37
CA GLN A 19 4.38 -39.20 0.81
C GLN A 19 5.27 -37.97 0.98
N PHE A 20 4.73 -36.75 0.90
CA PHE A 20 5.52 -35.52 1.02
C PHE A 20 5.70 -35.08 2.47
N SER A 21 4.75 -35.39 3.35
CA SER A 21 4.84 -35.09 4.79
C SER A 21 5.88 -35.94 5.53
N THR A 22 6.35 -37.04 4.93
CA THR A 22 7.37 -37.92 5.51
C THR A 22 8.80 -37.53 5.11
N PHE A 23 8.97 -36.61 4.16
CA PHE A 23 10.29 -36.10 3.80
C PHE A 23 10.79 -35.05 4.79
N LEU A 24 12.11 -35.04 5.01
CA LEU A 24 12.77 -34.06 5.86
C LEU A 24 12.65 -32.65 5.25
N ASN A 25 12.61 -31.62 6.11
CA ASN A 25 12.64 -30.21 5.67
C ASN A 25 13.85 -29.91 4.77
N SER A 26 15.01 -30.50 5.05
CA SER A 26 16.23 -30.34 4.22
C SER A 26 16.04 -30.77 2.77
N SER A 27 15.09 -31.67 2.47
CA SER A 27 14.79 -32.09 1.10
C SER A 27 14.11 -31.00 0.26
N PHE A 28 13.59 -29.94 0.87
CA PHE A 28 12.95 -28.82 0.15
C PHE A 28 13.70 -27.50 0.34
N GLU A 29 14.82 -27.51 1.07
CA GLU A 29 15.64 -26.34 1.35
C GLU A 29 16.19 -25.72 0.06
N GLY A 30 16.30 -24.39 -0.01
CA GLY A 30 16.83 -23.68 -1.17
C GLY A 30 15.81 -23.41 -2.29
N ASN A 31 14.52 -23.71 -2.09
CA ASN A 31 13.43 -23.28 -2.97
C ASN A 31 12.72 -22.05 -2.35
N LEU A 32 12.98 -20.85 -2.88
CA LEU A 32 12.46 -19.59 -2.32
C LEU A 32 10.93 -19.45 -2.42
N GLY A 33 10.32 -20.10 -3.41
CA GLY A 33 8.88 -19.99 -3.66
C GLY A 33 8.02 -21.04 -2.96
N LEU A 34 8.61 -22.05 -2.29
CA LEU A 34 7.86 -23.09 -1.61
C LEU A 34 7.30 -22.58 -0.27
N CYS A 35 6.05 -22.93 0.01
CA CYS A 35 5.39 -22.62 1.27
C CYS A 35 4.63 -23.83 1.85
N GLY A 36 4.50 -23.89 3.18
CA GLY A 36 3.73 -24.92 3.87
C GLY A 36 4.55 -26.10 4.42
N PRO A 37 3.98 -26.90 5.35
CA PRO A 37 4.70 -27.95 6.08
C PRO A 37 5.35 -28.99 5.13
N PRO A 38 6.57 -29.48 5.42
CA PRO A 38 7.39 -29.26 6.61
C PRO A 38 8.21 -27.94 6.62
N LEU A 39 8.11 -27.11 5.58
CA LEU A 39 8.79 -25.80 5.50
C LEU A 39 7.88 -24.68 6.02
N SER A 40 8.23 -24.11 7.17
CA SER A 40 7.61 -22.87 7.64
C SER A 40 8.16 -21.66 6.86
N ARG A 41 7.86 -21.54 5.56
CA ARG A 41 8.02 -20.27 4.84
C ARG A 41 6.69 -19.80 4.27
N TYR A 42 5.93 -19.16 5.15
CA TYR A 42 5.07 -18.07 4.74
C TYR A 42 5.97 -16.88 4.41
N HIS A 43 6.41 -16.78 3.15
CA HIS A 43 6.74 -15.47 2.63
C HIS A 43 5.40 -14.77 2.45
N SER A 44 4.92 -14.12 3.50
CA SER A 44 4.15 -12.90 3.27
C SER A 44 5.03 -12.10 2.34
N GLN A 45 4.65 -12.06 1.06
CA GLN A 45 5.11 -11.02 0.17
C GLN A 45 4.81 -9.73 0.93
N GLU A 46 5.82 -9.24 1.65
CA GLU A 46 5.97 -7.83 1.90
C GLU A 46 6.07 -7.29 0.50
N SER A 47 4.89 -7.04 -0.10
CA SER A 47 4.76 -6.47 -1.42
C SER A 47 5.65 -5.26 -1.35
N GLU A 48 6.76 -5.34 -2.06
CA GLU A 48 7.60 -4.21 -2.34
C GLU A 48 6.65 -3.06 -2.63
N SER A 49 6.85 -1.98 -1.89
CA SER A 49 6.12 -0.73 -1.96
C SER A 49 6.46 0.00 -3.27
N GLY A 50 6.38 -0.72 -4.39
CA GLY A 50 6.72 -0.29 -5.72
C GLY A 50 5.47 -0.26 -6.59
N TYR A 51 5.02 0.95 -6.90
CA TYR A 51 4.29 1.25 -8.13
C TYR A 51 2.85 0.70 -8.28
N GLY A 52 2.17 0.36 -7.19
CA GLY A 52 0.70 0.37 -7.20
C GLY A 52 0.20 1.80 -7.02
N PHE A 53 -0.60 2.30 -7.96
CA PHE A 53 -1.30 3.60 -7.90
C PHE A 53 -1.98 3.79 -6.53
N GLY A 54 -1.26 4.41 -5.60
CA GLY A 54 -1.55 4.38 -4.17
C GLY A 54 -2.50 5.50 -3.78
N PHE A 55 -3.80 5.28 -3.94
CA PHE A 55 -4.82 6.15 -3.34
C PHE A 55 -4.95 5.84 -1.84
N GLY A 56 -3.89 6.10 -1.08
CA GLY A 56 -3.84 5.94 0.38
C GLY A 56 -3.78 7.28 1.11
N TRP A 57 -3.58 7.25 2.44
CA TRP A 57 -3.40 8.43 3.29
C TRP A 57 -2.30 9.39 2.80
N LYS A 58 -1.33 8.86 2.05
CA LYS A 58 -0.25 9.63 1.42
C LYS A 58 -0.76 10.55 0.30
N ALA A 59 -1.72 10.09 -0.52
CA ALA A 59 -2.39 10.94 -1.51
C ALA A 59 -3.25 12.00 -0.82
N VAL A 60 -3.91 11.64 0.30
CA VAL A 60 -4.67 12.59 1.14
C VAL A 60 -3.76 13.68 1.71
N ALA A 61 -2.59 13.31 2.24
CA ALA A 61 -1.62 14.26 2.79
C ALA A 61 -1.05 15.21 1.72
N ILE A 62 -0.70 14.68 0.54
CA ILE A 62 -0.22 15.48 -0.60
C ILE A 62 -1.33 16.41 -1.11
N GLY A 63 -2.55 15.91 -1.23
CA GLY A 63 -3.72 16.69 -1.63
C GLY A 63 -4.00 17.85 -0.68
N TYR A 64 -3.86 17.64 0.64
CA TYR A 64 -4.05 18.69 1.64
C TYR A 64 -3.00 19.80 1.52
N GLY A 65 -1.73 19.44 1.34
CA GLY A 65 -0.64 20.41 1.16
C GLY A 65 -0.83 21.28 -0.08
N CYS A 66 -1.04 20.66 -1.25
CA CYS A 66 -1.23 21.40 -2.49
C CYS A 66 -2.55 22.20 -2.50
N GLY A 67 -3.63 21.60 -1.99
CA GLY A 67 -4.95 22.22 -1.94
C GLY A 67 -5.00 23.48 -1.08
N LEU A 68 -4.34 23.47 0.08
CA LEU A 68 -4.30 24.63 0.97
C LEU A 68 -3.55 25.81 0.33
N VAL A 69 -2.41 25.56 -0.33
CA VAL A 69 -1.64 26.61 -1.01
C VAL A 69 -2.45 27.24 -2.15
N ILE A 70 -3.09 26.42 -3.00
CA ILE A 70 -3.91 26.90 -4.11
C ILE A 70 -5.14 27.66 -3.59
N GLY A 71 -5.77 27.16 -2.52
CA GLY A 71 -6.92 27.79 -1.88
C GLY A 71 -6.59 29.17 -1.31
N LEU A 72 -5.45 29.31 -0.62
CA LEU A 72 -5.00 30.59 -0.08
C LEU A 72 -4.69 31.60 -1.19
N ILE A 73 -3.99 31.20 -2.25
CA ILE A 73 -3.66 32.10 -3.37
C ILE A 73 -4.95 32.56 -4.08
N THR A 74 -5.83 31.63 -4.42
CA THR A 74 -7.08 31.94 -5.12
C THR A 74 -7.98 32.82 -4.25
N GLY A 75 -8.11 32.48 -2.97
CA GLY A 75 -8.84 33.28 -2.00
C GLY A 75 -8.26 34.69 -1.88
N TYR A 76 -6.95 34.82 -1.68
CA TYR A 76 -6.27 36.10 -1.58
C TYR A 76 -6.49 36.99 -2.81
N VAL A 77 -6.41 36.42 -4.03
CA VAL A 77 -6.65 37.14 -5.28
C VAL A 77 -8.10 37.62 -5.36
N VAL A 78 -9.08 36.76 -5.09
CA VAL A 78 -10.51 37.12 -5.15
C VAL A 78 -10.83 38.23 -4.15
N ILE A 79 -10.33 38.10 -2.92
CA ILE A 79 -10.49 39.07 -1.84
C ILE A 79 -9.86 40.42 -2.23
N SER A 80 -8.63 40.39 -2.74
CA SER A 80 -7.91 41.61 -3.14
C SER A 80 -8.54 42.31 -4.34
N ARG A 81 -9.18 41.55 -5.25
CA ARG A 81 -9.84 42.12 -6.44
C ARG A 81 -11.23 42.70 -6.14
N ARG A 82 -11.94 42.17 -5.13
CA ARG A 82 -13.31 42.59 -4.78
C ARG A 82 -13.54 42.57 -3.25
N PRO A 83 -12.88 43.43 -2.46
CA PRO A 83 -13.05 43.46 -1.00
C PRO A 83 -14.50 43.76 -0.59
N ASN A 84 -15.18 44.60 -1.38
CA ASN A 84 -16.56 45.00 -1.11
C ASN A 84 -17.58 43.87 -1.33
N TRP A 85 -17.27 42.86 -2.15
CA TRP A 85 -18.15 41.71 -2.36
C TRP A 85 -18.19 40.81 -1.11
N LEU A 86 -17.04 40.57 -0.48
CA LEU A 86 -16.96 39.83 0.78
C LEU A 86 -17.72 40.53 1.91
N VAL A 87 -17.49 41.83 2.08
CA VAL A 87 -18.16 42.61 3.13
C VAL A 87 -19.68 42.63 2.90
N ARG A 88 -20.15 42.57 1.66
CA ARG A 88 -21.60 42.48 1.37
C ARG A 88 -22.17 41.09 1.67
N THR A 89 -21.48 40.02 1.31
CA THR A 89 -21.93 38.65 1.55
C THR A 89 -21.91 38.28 3.03
N PHE A 90 -20.87 38.69 3.77
CA PHE A 90 -20.71 38.35 5.19
C PHE A 90 -21.14 39.47 6.15
N GLY A 91 -21.04 40.75 5.76
CA GLY A 91 -21.52 41.87 6.58
C GLY A 91 -23.04 41.97 6.63
N GLY A 92 -23.75 41.45 5.63
CA GLY A 92 -25.21 41.29 5.69
C GLY A 92 -25.68 40.20 6.67
N PHE A 93 -24.80 39.26 7.03
CA PHE A 93 -25.06 38.19 8.00
C PHE A 93 -24.81 38.62 9.46
N ILE A 94 -24.01 39.66 9.68
CA ILE A 94 -23.69 40.21 11.02
C ILE A 94 -24.69 41.31 11.45
N LEU A 95 -25.38 41.96 10.51
CA LEU A 95 -26.30 43.08 10.77
C LEU A 95 -27.80 42.71 10.76
N ARG A 96 -28.14 41.42 10.83
CA ARG A 96 -29.52 40.92 10.98
C ARG A 96 -29.56 39.81 12.03
#